data_AF-A0A6I0LKX4-F1
#
_entry.id   AF-A0A6I0LKX4-F1
#
_cell.length_a   1.000
_cell.length_b   1.000
_cell.length_c   1.000
_cell.angle_alpha   90.00
_cell.angle_beta   90.00
_cell.angle_gamma   90.00
#
_symmetry.space_group_name_H-M   'P 1'
#
loop_
_entity.id
_entity.type
_entity.pdbx_description
1 polymer ?
#
loop_
_entity_poly.entity_id
_entity_poly.type
_entity_poly.pdbx_seq_one_letter_code
_entity_poly.pdbx_strand_id
1 'polypeptide(L)'
;MEDMFSLGNVGLWRMASNGYISLTGEVGELFITQILGTAILKLKYKDIVYAVSRRANEKFFRVQTSEGEWLFFFDNFNELKEAIEKGK
;
A
#
# COMPACT_ATOMS: atom_id res chain seq x y z
N MET A 1 15.45 -13.83 4.12
CA MET A 1 14.79 -12.58 3.69
C MET A 1 13.37 -12.98 3.32
N GLU A 2 12.33 -12.26 3.73
CA GLU A 2 10.99 -12.54 3.18
C GLU A 2 11.04 -12.29 1.67
N ASP A 3 10.54 -13.23 0.87
CA ASP A 3 10.41 -13.03 -0.57
C ASP A 3 9.32 -11.97 -0.80
N MET A 4 9.76 -10.77 -1.18
CA MET A 4 8.90 -9.66 -1.51
C MET A 4 8.74 -9.58 -3.02
N PHE A 5 7.52 -9.75 -3.51
CA PHE A 5 7.18 -9.59 -4.91
C PHE A 5 6.72 -8.16 -5.17
N SER A 6 7.38 -7.48 -6.10
CA SER A 6 6.95 -6.13 -6.52
C SER A 6 5.63 -6.22 -7.30
N LEU A 7 4.70 -5.34 -6.96
CA LEU A 7 3.43 -5.12 -7.66
C LEU A 7 3.46 -3.84 -8.51
N GLY A 8 4.62 -3.19 -8.59
CA GLY A 8 4.82 -1.94 -9.32
C GLY A 8 4.54 -0.68 -8.49
N ASN A 9 4.55 0.45 -9.19
CA ASN A 9 4.53 1.77 -8.59
C ASN A 9 3.11 2.32 -8.40
N VAL A 10 2.89 3.04 -7.31
CA VAL A 10 1.65 3.78 -7.03
C VAL A 10 1.95 5.24 -6.70
N GLY A 11 1.08 6.13 -7.18
CA GLY A 11 1.13 7.55 -6.83
C GLY A 11 0.65 7.77 -5.39
N LEU A 12 1.36 8.64 -4.66
CA LEU A 12 1.05 8.98 -3.29
C LEU A 12 0.27 10.30 -3.19
N TRP A 13 -0.72 10.28 -2.31
CA TRP A 13 -1.64 11.36 -2.07
C TRP A 13 -1.56 11.82 -0.62
N ARG A 14 -1.91 13.07 -0.36
CA ARG A 14 -2.02 13.60 1.00
C ARG A 14 -3.27 14.44 1.16
N MET A 15 -3.70 14.56 2.42
CA MET A 15 -4.67 15.57 2.81
C MET A 15 -4.01 16.95 2.69
N ALA A 16 -4.49 17.78 1.77
CA ALA A 16 -4.07 19.16 1.67
C ALA A 16 -4.71 20.01 2.78
N SER A 17 -4.14 21.19 3.04
CA SER A 17 -4.63 22.12 4.08
C SER A 17 -6.07 22.59 3.87
N ASN A 18 -6.59 22.50 2.64
CA ASN A 18 -7.96 22.82 2.28
C ASN A 18 -8.95 21.65 2.51
N GLY A 19 -8.50 20.53 3.07
CA GLY A 19 -9.33 19.36 3.37
C GLY A 19 -9.58 18.42 2.19
N TYR A 20 -8.93 18.65 1.04
CA TYR A 20 -9.02 17.75 -0.12
C TYR A 20 -7.82 16.81 -0.21
N ILE A 21 -8.06 15.57 -0.60
CA ILE A 21 -6.99 14.63 -0.92
C ILE A 21 -6.43 14.99 -2.30
N SER A 22 -5.14 15.27 -2.37
CA SER A 22 -4.46 15.69 -3.60
C SER A 22 -3.26 14.81 -3.90
N LEU A 23 -3.04 14.55 -5.19
CA LEU A 23 -1.85 13.86 -5.67
C LEU A 23 -0.62 14.75 -5.44
N THR A 24 0.46 14.17 -4.94
CA THR A 24 1.65 14.94 -4.53
C THR A 24 2.79 14.93 -5.54
N GLY A 25 2.74 14.04 -6.53
CA GLY A 25 3.86 13.74 -7.42
C GLY A 25 4.84 12.70 -6.85
N GLU A 26 4.73 12.37 -5.56
CA GLU A 26 5.52 11.29 -4.96
C GLU A 26 4.99 9.91 -5.40
N VAL A 27 5.91 8.95 -5.46
CA VAL A 27 5.64 7.57 -5.89
C VAL A 27 6.25 6.60 -4.87
N GLY A 28 5.53 5.52 -4.58
CA GLY A 28 6.07 4.39 -3.84
C GLY A 28 5.91 3.10 -4.63
N GLU A 29 6.73 2.10 -4.30
CA GLU A 29 6.66 0.78 -4.90
C GLU A 29 5.91 -0.17 -3.96
N LEU A 30 4.88 -0.84 -4.49
CA LEU A 30 4.11 -1.82 -3.75
C LEU A 30 4.80 -3.17 -3.76
N PHE A 31 4.77 -3.82 -2.61
CA PHE A 31 5.25 -5.19 -2.45
C PHE A 31 4.21 -6.04 -1.76
N ILE A 32 4.19 -7.32 -2.12
CA ILE A 32 3.43 -8.34 -1.41
C ILE A 32 4.38 -9.41 -0.89
N THR A 33 4.16 -9.81 0.35
CA THR A 33 4.83 -10.94 1.00
C THR A 33 3.77 -11.90 1.54
N GLN A 34 4.11 -13.17 1.65
CA GLN A 34 3.24 -14.18 2.24
C GLN A 34 3.83 -14.65 3.57
N ILE A 35 3.09 -14.44 4.66
CA ILE A 35 3.49 -14.90 5.99
C ILE A 35 2.43 -15.86 6.51
N LEU A 36 2.84 -17.10 6.81
CA LEU A 36 1.93 -18.18 7.27
C LEU A 36 0.71 -18.37 6.33
N GLY A 37 0.93 -18.14 5.04
CA GLY A 37 -0.10 -18.25 4.02
C GLY A 37 -1.07 -17.06 3.95
N THR A 38 -0.81 -15.97 4.68
CA THR A 38 -1.55 -14.70 4.59
C THR A 38 -0.78 -13.72 3.73
N ALA A 39 -1.47 -13.11 2.77
CA ALA A 39 -0.91 -12.05 1.95
C ALA A 39 -0.84 -10.72 2.72
N ILE A 40 0.35 -10.12 2.76
CA ILE A 40 0.61 -8.84 3.42
C ILE A 40 1.16 -7.86 2.40
N LEU A 41 0.45 -6.74 2.26
CA LEU A 41 0.86 -5.62 1.43
C LEU A 41 1.84 -4.71 2.20
N LYS A 42 2.86 -4.21 1.51
CA LYS A 42 3.83 -3.24 2.02
C LYS A 42 4.08 -2.17 0.97
N LEU A 43 4.47 -0.97 1.39
CA LEU A 43 4.87 0.10 0.48
C LEU A 43 6.32 0.46 0.78
N LYS A 44 7.18 0.39 -0.23
CA LYS A 44 8.50 1.03 -0.19
C LYS A 44 8.34 2.47 -0.65
N TYR A 45 8.66 3.41 0.21
CA TYR A 45 8.73 4.83 -0.14
C TYR A 45 10.14 5.32 0.18
N LYS A 46 10.82 5.87 -0.84
CA LYS A 46 12.27 6.08 -0.83
C LYS A 46 12.97 4.75 -0.54
N ASP A 47 13.74 4.66 0.53
CA ASP A 47 14.48 3.44 0.90
C ASP A 47 13.94 2.73 2.15
N ILE A 48 12.72 3.07 2.57
CA ILE A 48 12.08 2.49 3.76
C ILE A 48 10.82 1.73 3.35
N VAL A 49 10.68 0.51 3.88
CA VAL A 49 9.48 -0.32 3.70
C VAL A 49 8.54 -0.09 4.88
N TYR A 50 7.33 0.35 4.57
CA TYR A 50 6.30 0.65 5.54
C TYR A 50 5.19 -0.39 5.52
N ALA A 51 4.64 -0.66 6.69
CA ALA A 51 3.35 -1.34 6.81
C ALA A 51 2.24 -0.44 6.26
N VAL A 52 1.29 -1.05 5.57
CA VAL A 52 0.12 -0.36 5.04
C VAL A 52 -1.13 -0.81 5.79
N SER A 53 -2.08 0.09 5.95
CA SER A 53 -3.37 -0.23 6.56
C SER A 53 -4.50 0.28 5.68
N ARG A 54 -5.67 -0.34 5.79
CA ARG A 54 -6.89 0.11 5.13
C ARG A 54 -8.04 -0.14 6.07
N ARG A 55 -8.84 0.90 6.32
CA ARG A 55 -10.04 0.77 7.14
C ARG A 55 -11.13 0.06 6.35
N ALA A 56 -12.05 -0.60 7.06
CA ALA A 56 -13.24 -1.17 6.45
C ALA A 56 -13.98 -0.08 5.66
N ASN A 57 -14.40 -0.41 4.43
CA ASN A 57 -15.12 0.47 3.51
C ASN A 57 -14.35 1.70 2.97
N GLU A 58 -13.05 1.86 3.27
CA GLU A 58 -12.22 2.87 2.59
C GLU A 58 -11.65 2.32 1.27
N LYS A 59 -11.53 3.20 0.26
CA LYS A 59 -10.87 2.89 -1.02
C LYS A 59 -9.35 3.03 -0.95
N PHE A 60 -8.87 3.86 -0.04
CA PHE A 60 -7.46 4.19 0.08
C PHE A 60 -6.77 3.27 1.10
N PHE A 61 -5.52 2.97 0.81
CA PHE A 61 -4.58 2.50 1.81
C PHE A 61 -3.87 3.69 2.44
N ARG A 62 -3.45 3.51 3.69
CA ARG A 62 -2.78 4.50 4.53
C ARG A 62 -1.40 4.01 4.91
N VAL A 63 -0.44 4.92 4.85
CA VAL A 63 0.94 4.69 5.26
C VAL A 63 1.36 5.84 6.18
N GLN A 64 1.79 5.49 7.38
CA GLN A 64 2.35 6.46 8.33
C GLN A 64 3.87 6.46 8.20
N THR A 65 4.42 7.60 7.78
CA THR A 65 5.86 7.81 7.60
C THR A 65 6.36 8.89 8.56
N SER A 66 7.68 9.09 8.63
CA SER A 66 8.26 10.24 9.34
C SER A 66 7.85 11.59 8.74
N GLU A 67 7.47 11.62 7.46
CA GLU A 67 6.98 12.81 6.76
C GLU A 67 5.48 13.04 6.98
N GLY A 68 4.79 12.11 7.65
CA GLY A 68 3.36 12.11 7.95
C GLY A 68 2.57 11.03 7.20
N GLU A 69 1.24 11.17 7.21
CA GLU A 69 0.33 10.23 6.52
C GLU A 69 0.38 10.43 5.00
N TRP A 70 0.48 9.30 4.31
CA TRP A 70 0.32 9.15 2.86
C TRP A 70 -0.82 8.19 2.55
N LEU A 71 -1.48 8.44 1.42
CA LEU A 71 -2.56 7.63 0.90
C LEU A 71 -2.20 7.10 -0.49
N PHE A 72 -2.65 5.89 -0.82
CA PHE A 72 -2.57 5.37 -2.18
C PHE A 72 -3.79 4.52 -2.52
N PHE A 73 -4.01 4.32 -3.82
CA PHE A 73 -5.05 3.45 -4.35
C PHE A 73 -4.46 2.18 -4.92
N PHE A 74 -5.15 1.05 -4.71
CA PHE A 74 -4.81 -0.21 -5.35
C PHE A 74 -6.09 -1.04 -5.47
N ASP A 75 -6.80 -0.86 -6.59
CA ASP A 75 -8.15 -1.40 -6.78
C ASP A 75 -8.19 -2.93 -6.78
N ASN A 76 -7.12 -3.57 -7.28
CA ASN A 76 -7.06 -5.02 -7.45
C ASN A 76 -6.60 -5.77 -6.18
N PHE A 77 -6.45 -5.09 -5.03
CA PHE A 77 -5.90 -5.74 -3.84
C PHE A 77 -6.73 -6.92 -3.35
N ASN A 78 -8.06 -6.77 -3.30
CA ASN A 78 -8.93 -7.80 -2.74
C ASN A 78 -8.90 -9.07 -3.60
N GLU A 79 -8.96 -8.91 -4.92
CA GLU A 79 -8.86 -10.02 -5.88
C GLU A 79 -7.50 -10.71 -5.80
N LEU A 80 -6.42 -9.93 -5.76
CA LEU A 80 -5.06 -10.46 -5.61
C LEU A 80 -4.88 -11.22 -4.30
N LYS A 81 -5.39 -10.65 -3.19
CA LYS A 81 -5.34 -11.28 -1.88
C LYS A 81 -6.07 -12.62 -1.89
N GLU A 82 -7.29 -12.66 -2.43
CA GLU A 82 -8.05 -13.91 -2.53
C GLU A 82 -7.34 -14.95 -3.41
N ALA A 83 -6.76 -14.55 -4.53
CA ALA A 83 -6.02 -15.47 -5.41
C ALA A 83 -4.82 -16.10 -4.70
N ILE A 84 -4.04 -15.33 -3.94
CA ILE A 84 -2.89 -15.83 -3.18
C ILE A 84 -3.31 -16.72 -2.01
N GLU A 85 -4.40 -16.36 -1.32
CA GLU A 85 -4.89 -17.13 -0.17
C GLU A 85 -5.60 -18.43 -0.57
N LYS A 86 -6.25 -18.46 -1.75
CA LYS A 86 -6.93 -19.64 -2.32
C LYS A 86 -5.98 -20.54 -3.13
N GLY A 87 -4.93 -19.99 -3.74
CA GLY A 87 -3.92 -20.73 -4.49
C GLY A 87 -2.93 -21.53 -3.61
N LYS A 88 -3.31 -21.83 -2.36
CA LYS A 88 -2.60 -22.73 -1.46
C LYS A 88 -2.73 -24.18 -1.89
#